data_AF-A0AAV4HNZ0-F1
#
_entry.id   AF-A0AAV4HNZ0-F1
#
_cell.length_a   1.000
_cell.length_b   1.000
_cell.length_c   1.000
_cell.angle_alpha   90.00
_cell.angle_beta   90.00
_cell.angle_gamma   90.00
#
_symmetry.space_group_name_H-M   'P 1'
#
loop_
_entity.id
_entity.type
_entity.pdbx_description
1 polymer ?
#
loop_
_entity_poly.entity_id
_entity_poly.type
_entity_poly.pdbx_seq_one_letter_code
_entity_poly.pdbx_strand_id
1 'polypeptide(L)'
;MSSSFLRPPPTNPPEILEARRDLPINCDTPLNREIVDAIKQLNQGKAAGPDLIPPEALKADVDTTATFLCPIFAKVWTSGKYPIDWKEGHLVKIPKKGDLSRCENYRRITLLSIPGKVFNRVLLNRIKAATDPKLRDEQAGFRSNRSTTDQIATLRIIVEQSVEWNSPLIVNFLDYEKAFDSIDRELLWKIMRNYGIPEKI
;
A
#
# COMPACT_ATOMS: atom_id res chain seq x y z
N MET A 1 -8.28 26.26 11.99
CA MET A 1 -8.53 24.91 12.54
C MET A 1 -9.83 24.39 11.95
N SER A 2 -9.77 23.56 10.91
CA SER A 2 -10.94 22.85 10.38
C SER A 2 -10.72 21.38 10.69
N SER A 3 -11.27 20.95 11.82
CA SER A 3 -11.50 19.53 12.07
C SER A 3 -12.71 19.09 11.24
N SER A 4 -12.79 17.78 10.97
CA SER A 4 -13.89 17.06 10.30
C SER A 4 -14.04 17.18 8.78
N PHE A 5 -13.04 16.70 8.02
CA PHE A 5 -13.25 16.19 6.65
C PHE A 5 -13.50 14.67 6.61
N LEU A 6 -13.58 14.02 7.76
CA LEU A 6 -13.97 12.62 7.87
C LEU A 6 -15.46 12.60 8.21
N ARG A 7 -16.27 11.87 7.42
CA ARG A 7 -17.65 11.59 7.79
C ARG A 7 -17.67 11.02 9.21
N PRO A 8 -18.68 11.37 10.03
CA PRO A 8 -18.82 10.74 11.33
C PRO A 8 -18.87 9.21 11.14
N PRO A 9 -18.23 8.44 12.03
CA PRO A 9 -18.25 6.99 11.95
C PRO A 9 -19.70 6.50 11.94
N PRO A 10 -19.99 5.41 11.19
CA PRO A 10 -21.34 4.87 11.14
C PRO A 10 -21.80 4.48 12.56
N THR A 11 -23.08 4.73 12.86
CA THR A 11 -23.68 4.45 14.17
C THR A 11 -23.64 2.98 14.56
N ASN A 12 -23.66 2.08 13.57
CA ASN A 12 -23.43 0.65 13.74
C ASN A 12 -22.20 0.24 12.92
N PRO A 13 -21.02 0.06 13.54
CA PRO A 13 -19.86 -0.46 12.84
C PRO A 13 -20.12 -1.92 12.42
N PRO A 14 -19.57 -2.36 11.26
CA PRO A 14 -19.69 -3.75 10.85
C PRO A 14 -18.98 -4.66 11.85
N GLU A 15 -19.62 -5.76 12.22
CA GLU A 15 -18.99 -6.81 13.00
C GLU A 15 -18.03 -7.59 12.10
N ILE A 16 -16.73 -7.47 12.38
CA ILE A 16 -15.67 -8.15 11.64
C ILE A 16 -15.09 -9.22 12.54
N LEU A 17 -15.37 -10.49 12.21
CA LEU A 17 -14.85 -11.63 12.94
C LEU A 17 -13.38 -11.85 12.61
N GLU A 18 -12.56 -12.13 13.62
CA GLU A 18 -11.16 -12.50 13.37
C GLU A 18 -11.03 -13.87 12.70
N ALA A 19 -9.96 -14.06 11.93
CA ALA A 19 -9.66 -15.37 11.38
C ALA A 19 -9.36 -16.37 12.51
N ARG A 20 -9.86 -17.60 12.38
CA ARG A 20 -9.57 -18.67 13.35
C ARG A 20 -8.09 -19.07 13.39
N ARG A 21 -7.36 -18.81 12.30
CA ARG A 21 -5.94 -19.14 12.14
C ARG A 21 -5.25 -18.03 11.37
N ASP A 22 -4.02 -17.75 11.76
CA ASP A 22 -3.16 -16.85 11.02
C ASP A 22 -2.73 -17.47 9.69
N LEU A 23 -2.52 -16.61 8.71
CA LEU A 23 -1.82 -16.90 7.47
C LEU A 23 -0.36 -17.28 7.77
N PRO A 24 0.27 -18.12 6.93
CA PRO A 24 1.67 -18.49 7.08
C PRO A 24 2.60 -17.33 6.65
N ILE A 25 2.52 -16.20 7.35
CA ILE A 25 3.36 -15.02 7.15
C ILE A 25 4.57 -15.14 8.07
N ASN A 26 5.78 -15.02 7.49
CA ASN A 26 7.01 -15.05 8.26
C ASN A 26 7.05 -13.90 9.28
N CYS A 27 7.07 -14.25 10.56
CA CYS A 27 7.13 -13.31 11.69
C CYS A 27 8.52 -13.27 12.37
N ASP A 28 9.52 -13.89 11.77
CA ASP A 28 10.90 -13.81 12.22
C ASP A 28 11.53 -12.49 11.78
N THR A 29 12.63 -12.12 12.44
CA THR A 29 13.41 -10.93 12.09
C THR A 29 13.76 -10.91 10.58
N PRO A 30 13.61 -9.77 9.88
CA PRO A 30 13.99 -9.62 8.48
C PRO A 30 15.40 -10.14 8.18
N LEU A 31 15.50 -11.04 7.21
CA LEU A 31 16.77 -11.60 6.76
C LEU A 31 17.44 -10.67 5.74
N ASN A 32 18.77 -10.69 5.70
CA ASN A 32 19.55 -9.90 4.74
C ASN A 32 19.08 -10.11 3.29
N ARG A 33 18.79 -11.36 2.89
CA ARG A 33 18.24 -11.69 1.55
C ARG A 33 16.94 -10.94 1.21
N GLU A 34 16.04 -10.77 2.19
CA GLU A 34 14.78 -10.06 1.97
C GLU A 34 15.02 -8.56 1.76
N ILE A 35 16.04 -8.02 2.43
CA ILE A 35 16.47 -6.63 2.27
C ILE A 35 17.09 -6.42 0.90
N VAL A 36 17.96 -7.32 0.46
CA VAL A 36 18.54 -7.33 -0.90
C VAL A 36 17.43 -7.32 -1.96
N ASP A 37 16.44 -8.21 -1.82
CA ASP A 37 15.30 -8.28 -2.74
C ASP A 37 14.47 -6.99 -2.72
N ALA A 38 14.24 -6.41 -1.54
CA ALA A 38 13.51 -5.15 -1.39
C ALA A 38 14.26 -3.95 -2.02
N ILE A 39 15.59 -3.88 -1.88
CA ILE A 39 16.43 -2.84 -2.52
C ILE A 39 16.35 -2.98 -4.05
N LYS A 40 16.48 -4.19 -4.58
CA LYS A 40 16.39 -4.45 -6.03
C LYS A 40 15.06 -3.97 -6.63
N GLN A 41 13.97 -4.07 -5.87
CA GLN A 41 12.63 -3.62 -6.26
C GLN A 41 12.43 -2.10 -6.20
N LEU A 42 13.37 -1.31 -5.70
CA LEU A 42 13.25 0.16 -5.71
C LEU A 42 13.27 0.69 -7.13
N ASN A 43 12.40 1.65 -7.44
CA ASN A 43 12.48 2.39 -8.69
C ASN A 43 13.59 3.44 -8.62
N GLN A 44 14.41 3.52 -9.67
CA GLN A 44 15.38 4.60 -9.85
C GLN A 44 14.71 5.89 -10.35
N GLY A 45 15.43 7.01 -10.29
CA GLY A 45 14.98 8.34 -10.65
C GLY A 45 13.91 8.90 -9.72
N LYS A 46 13.82 8.40 -8.47
CA LYS A 46 12.85 8.88 -7.49
C LYS A 46 13.51 9.85 -6.52
N ALA A 47 12.78 10.89 -6.13
CA ALA A 47 13.24 11.87 -5.16
C ALA A 47 13.47 11.21 -3.78
N ALA A 48 14.54 11.65 -3.12
CA ALA A 48 14.85 11.28 -1.74
C ALA A 48 13.87 11.91 -0.74
N GLY A 49 13.82 11.34 0.46
CA GLY A 49 13.13 11.96 1.60
C GLY A 49 14.00 13.02 2.29
N PRO A 50 13.66 13.40 3.53
CA PRO A 50 14.43 14.34 4.34
C PRO A 50 15.88 13.90 4.62
N ASP A 51 16.15 12.60 4.55
CA ASP A 51 17.48 12.02 4.72
C ASP A 51 18.41 12.26 3.51
N LEU A 52 17.90 12.78 2.40
CA LEU A 52 18.62 13.01 1.15
C LEU A 52 19.28 11.75 0.56
N ILE A 53 18.84 10.56 0.96
CA ILE A 53 19.35 9.28 0.45
C ILE A 53 18.49 8.86 -0.76
N PRO A 54 19.02 8.90 -1.99
CA PRO A 54 18.27 8.46 -3.15
C PRO A 54 18.30 6.92 -3.29
N PRO A 55 17.35 6.31 -4.03
CA PRO A 55 17.36 4.87 -4.31
C PRO A 55 18.66 4.35 -4.93
N GLU A 56 19.31 5.18 -5.75
CA GLU A 56 20.58 4.88 -6.41
C GLU A 56 21.70 4.64 -5.41
N ALA A 57 21.72 5.38 -4.30
CA ALA A 57 22.74 5.20 -3.26
C ALA A 57 22.62 3.81 -2.63
N LEU A 58 21.39 3.33 -2.38
CA LEU A 58 21.17 1.99 -1.84
C LEU A 58 21.42 0.88 -2.88
N LYS A 59 21.29 1.21 -4.17
CA LYS A 59 21.49 0.29 -5.29
C LYS A 59 22.94 0.21 -5.78
N ALA A 60 23.80 1.15 -5.40
CA ALA A 60 25.19 1.20 -5.83
C ALA A 60 25.97 -0.06 -5.39
N ASP A 61 25.74 -0.50 -4.16
CA ASP A 61 26.20 -1.78 -3.64
C ASP A 61 25.10 -2.37 -2.75
N VAL A 62 24.31 -3.26 -3.32
CA VAL A 62 23.11 -3.81 -2.67
C VAL A 62 23.47 -4.69 -1.48
N ASP A 63 24.51 -5.51 -1.60
CA ASP A 63 24.89 -6.48 -0.56
C ASP A 63 25.50 -5.77 0.66
N THR A 64 26.38 -4.80 0.41
CA THR A 64 26.93 -3.93 1.46
C THR A 64 25.83 -3.13 2.13
N THR A 65 24.93 -2.51 1.35
CA THR A 65 23.80 -1.75 1.89
C THR A 65 22.88 -2.62 2.75
N ALA A 66 22.54 -3.81 2.28
CA ALA A 66 21.70 -4.75 3.04
C ALA A 66 22.37 -5.16 4.36
N THR A 67 23.70 -5.33 4.36
CA THR A 67 24.49 -5.63 5.56
C THR A 67 24.39 -4.52 6.60
N PHE A 68 24.46 -3.25 6.17
CA PHE A 68 24.28 -2.10 7.08
C PHE A 68 22.84 -1.94 7.57
N LEU A 69 21.84 -2.19 6.73
CA LEU A 69 20.42 -2.05 7.10
C LEU A 69 19.91 -3.19 8.00
N CYS A 70 20.46 -4.39 7.87
CA CYS A 70 20.04 -5.58 8.62
C CYS A 70 19.95 -5.37 10.15
N PRO A 71 21.01 -4.90 10.86
CA PRO A 71 20.91 -4.67 12.30
C PRO A 71 19.90 -3.59 12.68
N ILE A 72 19.71 -2.58 11.83
CA ILE A 72 18.70 -1.53 12.04
C ILE A 72 17.30 -2.14 11.95
N PHE A 73 17.03 -2.92 10.90
CA PHE A 73 15.74 -3.56 10.68
C PHE A 73 15.44 -4.59 11.78
N ALA A 74 16.44 -5.32 12.26
CA ALA A 74 16.31 -6.21 13.39
C ALA A 74 15.91 -5.47 14.67
N LYS A 75 16.53 -4.31 14.93
CA LYS A 75 16.17 -3.47 16.07
C LYS A 75 14.75 -2.90 15.96
N VAL A 76 14.35 -2.45 14.77
CA VAL A 76 12.98 -1.98 14.51
C VAL A 76 11.97 -3.11 14.73
N TRP A 77 12.25 -4.31 14.20
CA TRP A 77 11.38 -5.49 14.32
C TRP A 77 11.19 -5.96 15.76
N THR A 78 12.28 -6.01 16.53
CA THR A 78 12.25 -6.49 17.93
C THR A 78 11.63 -5.46 18.87
N SER A 79 11.95 -4.17 18.69
CA SER A 79 11.44 -3.10 19.57
C SER A 79 10.03 -2.61 19.20
N GLY A 80 9.57 -2.87 17.97
CA GLY A 80 8.33 -2.29 17.44
C GLY A 80 8.40 -0.76 17.21
N LYS A 81 9.59 -0.16 17.30
CA LYS A 81 9.78 1.29 17.22
C LYS A 81 10.51 1.67 15.93
N TYR A 82 9.80 2.39 15.07
CA TYR A 82 10.39 3.03 13.90
C TYR A 82 11.27 4.23 14.29
N PRO A 83 12.41 4.45 13.59
CA PRO A 83 13.18 5.69 13.68
C PRO A 83 12.30 6.90 13.38
N ILE A 84 12.52 8.02 14.08
CA ILE A 84 11.73 9.25 13.87
C ILE A 84 11.87 9.77 12.44
N ASP A 85 13.09 9.71 11.89
CA ASP A 85 13.42 10.13 10.53
C ASP A 85 12.62 9.39 9.45
N TRP A 86 12.13 8.19 9.75
CA TRP A 86 11.31 7.40 8.81
C TRP A 86 9.81 7.74 8.91
N LYS A 87 9.40 8.39 10.00
CA LYS A 87 8.02 8.86 10.23
C LYS A 87 7.79 10.25 9.63
N GLU A 88 8.85 11.02 9.43
CA GLU A 88 8.81 12.33 8.82
C GLU A 88 9.00 12.25 7.29
N GLY A 89 8.53 13.27 6.58
CA GLY A 89 8.64 13.32 5.13
C GLY A 89 8.38 14.70 4.56
N HIS A 90 8.94 14.97 3.38
CA HIS A 90 8.70 16.23 2.68
C HIS A 90 7.37 16.20 1.94
N LEU A 91 6.49 17.14 2.26
CA LEU A 91 5.21 17.30 1.58
C LEU A 91 5.38 18.11 0.30
N VAL A 92 5.21 17.44 -0.84
CA VAL A 92 5.25 18.06 -2.18
C VAL A 92 3.83 18.14 -2.73
N LYS A 93 3.50 19.29 -3.34
CA LYS A 93 2.22 19.51 -4.02
C LYS A 93 2.41 19.38 -5.53
N ILE A 94 1.72 18.42 -6.15
CA ILE A 94 1.71 18.25 -7.61
C ILE A 94 0.40 18.83 -8.16
N PRO A 95 0.44 19.77 -9.11
CA PRO A 95 -0.76 20.35 -9.69
C PRO A 95 -1.57 19.27 -10.44
N LYS A 96 -2.89 19.24 -10.23
CA LYS A 96 -3.87 18.53 -11.06
C LYS A 96 -4.48 19.52 -12.06
N LYS A 97 -5.39 19.03 -12.92
CA LYS A 97 -6.21 19.90 -13.77
C LYS A 97 -7.17 20.75 -12.91
N GLY A 98 -7.57 21.91 -13.43
CA GLY A 98 -8.51 22.83 -12.78
C GLY A 98 -7.84 24.11 -12.27
N ASP A 99 -8.56 24.87 -11.44
CA ASP A 99 -8.09 26.12 -10.85
C ASP A 99 -7.05 25.86 -9.75
N LEU A 100 -5.81 26.27 -9.98
CA LEU A 100 -4.68 26.09 -9.07
C LEU A 100 -4.72 27.04 -7.86
N SER A 101 -5.66 27.97 -7.78
CA SER A 101 -5.91 28.73 -6.53
C SER A 101 -6.52 27.83 -5.44
N ARG A 102 -7.18 26.73 -5.83
CA ARG A 102 -7.85 25.79 -4.92
C ARG A 102 -6.93 24.66 -4.47
N CYS A 103 -6.78 24.50 -3.15
CA CYS A 103 -5.91 23.48 -2.57
C CYS A 103 -6.26 22.03 -2.96
N GLU A 104 -7.53 21.74 -3.22
CA GLU A 104 -8.02 20.41 -3.64
C GLU A 104 -7.52 19.97 -5.04
N ASN A 105 -7.14 20.94 -5.88
CA ASN A 105 -6.57 20.70 -7.20
C ASN A 105 -5.06 20.39 -7.15
N TYR A 106 -4.53 20.10 -5.96
CA TYR A 106 -3.19 19.54 -5.78
C TYR A 106 -3.25 18.10 -5.29
N ARG A 107 -2.43 17.25 -5.89
CA ARG A 107 -2.09 15.95 -5.32
C ARG A 107 -0.95 16.15 -4.32
N ARG A 108 -1.24 15.88 -3.04
CA ARG A 108 -0.24 15.81 -1.99
C ARG A 108 0.55 14.51 -2.13
N ILE A 109 1.88 14.61 -2.14
CA ILE A 109 2.79 13.47 -2.09
C ILE A 109 3.78 13.71 -0.95
N THR A 110 3.93 12.71 -0.08
CA THR A 110 4.95 12.75 0.98
C THR A 110 6.16 11.94 0.55
N LEU A 111 7.32 12.60 0.44
CA LEU A 111 8.59 11.93 0.20
C LEU A 111 9.15 11.42 1.52
N LEU A 112 9.03 10.11 1.73
CA LEU A 112 9.56 9.40 2.90
C LEU A 112 10.98 8.88 2.65
N SER A 113 11.71 8.66 3.75
CA SER A 113 13.02 8.00 3.79
C SER A 113 13.04 6.71 2.96
N ILE A 114 14.07 6.54 2.13
CA ILE A 114 14.21 5.37 1.27
C ILE A 114 14.53 4.09 2.07
N PRO A 115 15.45 4.09 3.06
CA PRO A 115 15.62 2.96 3.98
C PRO A 115 14.32 2.49 4.64
N GLY A 116 13.48 3.43 5.11
CA GLY A 116 12.16 3.11 5.67
C GLY A 116 11.22 2.45 4.65
N LYS A 117 11.26 2.88 3.38
CA LYS A 117 10.52 2.22 2.29
C LYS A 117 11.04 0.81 1.99
N VAL A 118 12.34 0.56 2.12
CA VAL A 118 12.91 -0.79 1.97
C VAL A 118 12.36 -1.71 3.06
N PHE A 119 12.33 -1.25 4.33
CA PHE A 119 11.73 -2.04 5.41
C PHE A 119 10.24 -2.33 5.16
N ASN A 120 9.46 -1.31 4.79
CA ASN A 120 8.05 -1.48 4.44
C ASN A 120 7.86 -2.44 3.25
N ARG A 121 8.80 -2.45 2.30
CA ARG A 121 8.78 -3.38 1.16
C ARG A 121 9.01 -4.82 1.60
N VAL A 122 9.89 -5.08 2.57
CA VAL A 122 10.06 -6.42 3.15
C VAL A 122 8.73 -6.90 3.75
N LEU A 123 8.08 -6.08 4.56
CA LEU A 123 6.77 -6.42 5.16
C LEU A 123 5.71 -6.66 4.09
N LEU A 124 5.63 -5.78 3.09
CA LEU A 124 4.68 -5.91 1.98
C LEU A 124 4.89 -7.23 1.22
N ASN A 125 6.14 -7.63 0.96
CA ASN A 125 6.42 -8.88 0.24
C ASN A 125 5.95 -10.10 1.04
N ARG A 126 6.17 -10.11 2.36
CA ARG A 126 5.71 -11.18 3.26
C ARG A 126 4.19 -11.27 3.30
N ILE A 127 3.51 -10.13 3.50
CA ILE A 127 2.04 -10.07 3.55
C ILE A 127 1.46 -10.49 2.20
N LYS A 128 1.94 -9.89 1.11
CA LYS A 128 1.41 -10.10 -0.24
C LYS A 128 1.45 -11.58 -0.63
N ALA A 129 2.54 -12.27 -0.34
CA ALA A 129 2.68 -13.69 -0.68
C ALA A 129 1.56 -14.56 -0.07
N ALA A 130 1.12 -14.25 1.14
CA ALA A 130 0.08 -15.01 1.83
C ALA A 130 -1.34 -14.50 1.55
N THR A 131 -1.50 -13.20 1.27
CA THR A 131 -2.82 -12.60 1.07
C THR A 131 -3.32 -12.67 -0.36
N ASP A 132 -2.43 -12.62 -1.37
CA ASP A 132 -2.84 -12.55 -2.78
C ASP A 132 -3.77 -13.70 -3.21
N PRO A 133 -3.55 -14.98 -2.82
CA PRO A 133 -4.48 -16.07 -3.13
C PRO A 133 -5.86 -15.96 -2.48
N LYS A 134 -6.01 -15.15 -1.42
CA LYS A 134 -7.29 -14.90 -0.74
C LYS A 134 -8.05 -13.69 -1.31
N LEU A 135 -7.41 -12.87 -2.14
CA LEU A 135 -8.05 -11.71 -2.74
C LEU A 135 -8.96 -12.15 -3.89
N ARG A 136 -10.12 -11.49 -3.98
CA ARG A 136 -11.11 -11.69 -5.04
C ARG A 136 -10.51 -11.60 -6.44
N ASP A 137 -11.01 -12.42 -7.35
CA ASP A 137 -10.51 -12.46 -8.73
C ASP A 137 -10.88 -11.23 -9.54
N GLU A 138 -11.89 -10.48 -9.12
CA GLU A 138 -12.28 -9.21 -9.75
C GLU A 138 -11.36 -8.06 -9.33
N GLN A 139 -10.59 -8.20 -8.23
CA GLN A 139 -9.65 -7.16 -7.82
C GLN A 139 -8.42 -7.19 -8.73
N ALA A 140 -8.22 -6.16 -9.54
CA ALA A 140 -7.03 -6.01 -10.38
C ALA A 140 -6.00 -5.01 -9.81
N GLY A 141 -6.47 -4.01 -9.05
CA GLY A 141 -5.61 -2.95 -8.53
C GLY A 141 -4.50 -3.49 -7.62
N PHE A 142 -3.26 -3.06 -7.88
CA PHE A 142 -2.06 -3.39 -7.09
C PHE A 142 -1.70 -4.89 -7.02
N ARG A 143 -2.29 -5.73 -7.88
CA ARG A 143 -1.96 -7.17 -7.96
C ARG A 143 -1.02 -7.45 -9.12
N SER A 144 -0.14 -8.43 -8.94
CA SER A 144 0.76 -8.90 -9.99
C SER A 144 -0.02 -9.65 -11.07
N ASN A 145 0.42 -9.53 -12.33
CA ASN A 145 -0.18 -10.20 -13.48
C ASN A 145 -1.66 -9.86 -13.70
N ARG A 146 -2.08 -8.66 -13.29
CA ARG A 146 -3.42 -8.11 -13.52
C ARG A 146 -3.28 -6.66 -13.96
N SER A 147 -4.11 -6.26 -14.91
CA SER A 147 -4.05 -4.94 -15.54
C SER A 147 -5.44 -4.31 -15.66
N THR A 148 -5.47 -3.00 -15.88
CA THR A 148 -6.71 -2.28 -16.22
C THR A 148 -7.28 -2.77 -17.56
N THR A 149 -6.42 -3.25 -18.47
CA THR A 149 -6.84 -3.80 -19.76
C THR A 149 -7.72 -5.04 -19.59
N ASP A 150 -7.37 -5.92 -18.65
CA ASP A 150 -8.17 -7.13 -18.37
C ASP A 150 -9.59 -6.75 -17.92
N GLN A 151 -9.71 -5.77 -17.02
CA GLN A 151 -11.00 -5.28 -16.53
C GLN A 151 -11.82 -4.58 -17.61
N ILE A 152 -11.17 -3.81 -18.49
CA ILE A 152 -11.84 -3.18 -19.65
C ILE A 152 -12.36 -4.26 -20.61
N ALA A 153 -11.57 -5.30 -20.88
CA ALA A 153 -11.97 -6.41 -21.74
C ALA A 153 -13.16 -7.16 -21.14
N THR A 154 -13.13 -7.48 -19.85
CA THR A 154 -14.26 -8.12 -19.14
C THR A 154 -15.53 -7.28 -19.24
N LEU A 155 -15.45 -5.97 -18.96
CA LEU A 155 -16.60 -5.08 -19.07
C LEU A 155 -17.14 -5.03 -20.51
N ARG A 156 -16.25 -4.98 -21.51
CA ARG A 156 -16.64 -4.97 -22.92
C ARG A 156 -17.40 -6.23 -23.31
N ILE A 157 -16.94 -7.40 -22.88
CA ILE A 157 -17.62 -8.68 -23.12
C ILE A 157 -19.02 -8.69 -22.49
N ILE A 158 -19.17 -8.20 -21.25
CA ILE A 158 -20.47 -8.13 -20.57
C ILE A 158 -21.45 -7.24 -21.35
N VAL A 159 -20.97 -6.09 -21.85
CA VAL A 159 -21.78 -5.19 -22.68
C VAL A 159 -22.17 -5.85 -24.00
N GLU A 160 -21.23 -6.49 -24.69
CA GLU A 160 -21.48 -7.16 -25.98
C GLU A 160 -22.50 -8.30 -25.83
N GLN A 161 -22.38 -9.13 -24.79
CA GLN A 161 -23.36 -10.18 -24.52
C GLN A 161 -24.74 -9.62 -24.18
N SER A 162 -24.81 -8.54 -23.41
CA SER A 162 -26.11 -7.93 -23.07
C SER A 162 -26.83 -7.43 -24.32
N VAL A 163 -26.08 -6.89 -25.30
CA VAL A 163 -26.62 -6.49 -26.61
C VAL A 163 -27.07 -7.70 -27.42
N GLU A 164 -26.24 -8.76 -27.51
CA GLU A 164 -26.54 -9.98 -28.27
C GLU A 164 -27.83 -10.67 -27.80
N TRP A 165 -28.02 -10.74 -26.48
CA TRP A 165 -29.17 -11.41 -25.86
C TRP A 165 -30.35 -10.48 -25.59
N ASN A 166 -30.29 -9.22 -26.03
CA ASN A 166 -31.29 -8.17 -25.78
C ASN A 166 -31.69 -8.07 -24.29
N SER A 167 -30.69 -8.18 -23.41
CA SER A 167 -30.86 -8.15 -21.96
C SER A 167 -30.58 -6.74 -21.41
N PRO A 168 -31.40 -6.20 -20.49
CA PRO A 168 -31.12 -4.91 -19.88
C PRO A 168 -29.85 -4.98 -19.01
N LEU A 169 -28.91 -4.06 -19.25
CA LEU A 169 -27.66 -3.93 -18.48
C LEU A 169 -27.55 -2.53 -17.86
N ILE A 170 -27.20 -2.48 -16.57
CA ILE A 170 -26.90 -1.24 -15.84
C ILE A 170 -25.46 -1.33 -15.34
N VAL A 171 -24.64 -0.31 -15.63
CA VAL A 171 -23.25 -0.21 -15.20
C VAL A 171 -23.09 0.98 -14.26
N ASN A 172 -22.61 0.72 -13.03
CA ASN A 172 -22.39 1.73 -12.01
C ASN A 172 -20.89 1.94 -11.79
N PHE A 173 -20.41 3.17 -12.02
CA PHE A 173 -19.03 3.57 -11.71
C PHE A 173 -18.97 4.20 -10.32
N LEU A 174 -18.19 3.60 -9.43
CA LEU A 174 -18.00 4.07 -8.06
C LEU A 174 -16.56 4.57 -7.89
N ASP A 175 -16.39 5.79 -7.38
CA ASP A 175 -15.09 6.35 -7.03
C ASP A 175 -15.11 6.88 -5.59
N TYR A 176 -14.04 6.61 -4.85
CA TYR A 176 -13.90 7.03 -3.46
C TYR A 176 -13.08 8.30 -3.36
N GLU A 177 -13.65 9.36 -2.78
CA GLU A 177 -12.92 10.58 -2.51
C GLU A 177 -11.81 10.34 -1.48
N LYS A 178 -10.56 10.67 -1.82
CA LYS A 178 -9.39 10.64 -0.93
C LYS A 178 -9.22 9.29 -0.20
N ALA A 179 -9.38 8.19 -0.93
CA ALA A 179 -9.41 6.82 -0.38
C ALA A 179 -8.30 6.46 0.64
N PHE A 180 -7.08 6.99 0.50
CA PHE A 180 -5.99 6.75 1.46
C PHE A 180 -6.03 7.65 2.70
N ASP A 181 -6.53 8.89 2.56
CA ASP A 181 -6.64 9.85 3.67
C ASP A 181 -7.86 9.54 4.55
N SER A 182 -8.86 8.81 4.00
CA SER A 182 -10.13 8.51 4.66
C SER A 182 -10.18 7.15 5.36
N ILE A 183 -9.06 6.43 5.46
CA ILE A 183 -9.03 5.08 6.07
C ILE A 183 -9.14 5.17 7.59
N ASP A 184 -10.14 4.49 8.15
CA ASP A 184 -10.20 4.19 9.59
C ASP A 184 -9.13 3.16 9.94
N ARG A 185 -8.18 3.56 10.80
CA ARG A 185 -7.04 2.73 11.18
C ARG A 185 -7.43 1.56 12.08
N GLU A 186 -8.41 1.73 12.97
CA GLU A 186 -8.89 0.64 13.83
C GLU A 186 -9.61 -0.43 13.00
N LEU A 187 -10.43 0.01 12.05
CA LEU A 187 -11.11 -0.89 11.13
C LEU A 187 -10.12 -1.65 10.25
N LEU A 188 -9.07 -0.98 9.76
CA LEU A 188 -8.02 -1.62 8.97
C LEU A 188 -7.35 -2.76 9.74
N TRP A 189 -7.03 -2.57 11.02
CA TRP A 189 -6.46 -3.63 11.85
C TRP A 189 -7.41 -4.82 12.01
N LYS A 190 -8.70 -4.56 12.25
CA LYS A 190 -9.73 -5.62 12.30
C LYS A 190 -9.83 -6.40 10.99
N ILE A 191 -9.77 -5.71 9.85
CA ILE A 191 -9.75 -6.35 8.52
C ILE A 191 -8.48 -7.21 8.37
N MET A 192 -7.31 -6.70 8.77
CA MET A 192 -6.07 -7.48 8.70
C MET A 192 -6.16 -8.77 9.53
N ARG A 193 -6.72 -8.71 10.75
CA ARG A 193 -6.98 -9.89 11.59
C ARG A 193 -8.01 -10.83 10.98
N ASN A 194 -9.06 -10.32 10.33
CA ASN A 194 -10.03 -11.13 9.59
C ASN A 194 -9.41 -11.89 8.40
N TYR A 195 -8.41 -11.31 7.73
CA TYR A 195 -7.64 -12.02 6.70
C TYR A 195 -6.65 -13.06 7.28
N GLY A 196 -6.40 -13.00 8.59
CA GLY A 196 -5.44 -13.83 9.32
C GLY A 196 -4.02 -13.27 9.29
N ILE A 197 -3.83 -11.96 9.13
CA ILE A 197 -2.48 -11.38 9.22
C ILE A 197 -2.06 -11.37 10.70
N PRO A 198 -0.92 -11.99 11.08
CA PRO A 198 -0.45 -12.03 12.47
C PRO A 198 -0.27 -10.65 13.09
N GLU A 199 -0.55 -10.49 14.38
CA GLU A 199 -0.38 -9.22 15.11
C GLU A 199 1.07 -8.72 15.17
N LYS A 200 2.04 -9.62 14.96
CA LYS A 200 3.46 -9.28 15.00
C LYS A 200 3.89 -8.37 13.83
N ILE A 201 3.16 -8.43 12.70
CA ILE A 201 3.39 -7.65 11.47
C ILE A 201 2.71 -6.29 11.58
#